data_AF-A0A419ERB3-F1
#
_entry.id   AF-A0A419ERB3-F1
#
_cell.length_a   1.000
_cell.length_b   1.000
_cell.length_c   1.000
_cell.angle_alpha   90.00
_cell.angle_beta   90.00
_cell.angle_gamma   90.00
#
_symmetry.space_group_name_H-M   'P 1'
#
loop_
_entity.id
_entity.type
_entity.pdbx_description
1 polymer ?
#
loop_
_entity_poly.entity_id
_entity_poly.type
_entity_poly.pdbx_seq_one_letter_code
_entity_poly.pdbx_strand_id
1 'polypeptide(L)'
;MKILKLFFLLITLNAILYAQDSEGYELSAILFHGNRNIATSELENVVQSKETPGWFLKFLHSIYENIGRPPSYFDTALIPIDVEALKNYY
;
A
#
# COMPACT_ATOMS: atom_id res chain seq x y z
N MET A 1 -27.11 -37.78 1.96
CA MET A 1 -27.30 -36.35 1.61
C MET A 1 -26.92 -35.34 2.69
N LYS A 2 -27.12 -35.59 4.00
CA LYS A 2 -26.81 -34.60 5.05
C LYS A 2 -25.30 -34.29 5.21
N ILE A 3 -24.45 -35.32 5.13
CA ILE A 3 -22.99 -35.19 5.19
C ILE A 3 -22.41 -34.43 3.98
N LEU A 4 -22.94 -34.64 2.78
CA LEU A 4 -22.51 -33.91 1.58
C LEU A 4 -22.85 -32.41 1.68
N LYS A 5 -24.02 -32.08 2.24
CA LYS A 5 -24.42 -30.69 2.53
C LYS A 5 -23.52 -30.04 3.60
N LEU A 6 -23.11 -30.80 4.62
CA LEU A 6 -22.19 -30.32 5.65
C LEU A 6 -20.79 -30.05 5.08
N PHE A 7 -20.30 -30.93 4.20
CA PHE A 7 -19.03 -30.76 3.51
C PHE A 7 -19.06 -29.54 2.59
N PHE A 8 -20.15 -29.35 1.84
CA PHE A 8 -20.35 -28.17 1.00
C PHE A 8 -20.37 -26.88 1.84
N LEU A 9 -21.05 -26.88 3.00
CA LEU A 9 -21.09 -25.74 3.92
C LEU A 9 -19.67 -25.36 4.42
N LEU A 10 -18.86 -26.35 4.81
CA LEU A 10 -17.50 -26.12 5.29
C LEU A 10 -16.58 -25.52 4.21
N ILE A 11 -16.74 -25.92 2.95
CA ILE A 11 -15.97 -25.35 1.83
C ILE A 11 -16.38 -23.90 1.58
N THR A 12 -17.68 -23.60 1.59
CA THR A 12 -18.16 -22.23 1.34
C THR A 12 -17.76 -21.23 2.44
N LEU A 13 -17.61 -21.68 3.68
CA LEU A 13 -17.17 -20.81 4.78
C LEU A 13 -15.70 -20.40 4.65
N ASN A 14 -14.84 -21.28 4.13
CA ASN A 14 -13.44 -20.94 3.86
C ASN A 14 -13.30 -19.94 2.70
N ALA A 15 -14.14 -20.05 1.67
CA ALA A 15 -14.10 -19.14 0.52
C ALA A 15 -14.41 -17.67 0.87
N ILE A 16 -15.18 -17.42 1.94
CA ILE A 16 -15.54 -16.06 2.38
C ILE A 16 -14.34 -15.36 3.04
N LEU A 17 -13.42 -16.10 3.67
CA LEU A 17 -12.24 -15.54 4.34
C LEU A 17 -11.20 -15.00 3.37
N TYR A 18 -11.04 -15.64 2.20
CA TYR A 18 -10.10 -15.24 1.15
C TYR A 18 -10.66 -14.16 0.20
N ALA A 19 -11.93 -13.77 0.33
CA ALA A 19 -12.56 -12.76 -0.51
C ALA A 19 -12.36 -11.32 0.00
N GLN A 20 -11.77 -11.16 1.19
CA GLN A 20 -11.46 -9.85 1.79
C GLN A 20 -10.00 -9.44 1.59
N ASP A 21 -9.30 -9.98 0.59
CA ASP A 21 -8.10 -9.34 0.08
C ASP A 21 -8.50 -8.03 -0.60
N SER A 22 -8.72 -6.99 0.20
CA SER A 22 -8.68 -5.62 -0.26
C SER A 22 -7.23 -5.29 -0.59
N GLU A 23 -6.68 -5.90 -1.64
CA GLU A 23 -5.42 -5.45 -2.19
C GLU A 23 -5.68 -4.04 -2.74
N GLY A 24 -5.38 -3.03 -1.90
CA GLY A 24 -5.33 -1.66 -2.34
C GLY A 24 -4.35 -1.53 -3.50
N TYR A 25 -4.53 -0.52 -4.33
CA TYR A 25 -3.55 -0.26 -5.39
C TYR A 25 -2.22 0.13 -4.76
N GLU A 26 -1.17 -0.67 -4.94
CA GLU A 26 0.18 -0.31 -4.51
C GLU A 26 0.60 1.00 -5.20
N LEU A 27 1.17 1.91 -4.42
CA LEU A 27 1.64 3.20 -4.91
C LEU A 27 2.99 3.01 -5.61
N SER A 28 2.98 2.91 -6.94
CA SER A 28 4.19 2.57 -7.70
C SER A 28 5.17 3.72 -7.86
N ALA A 29 4.69 4.94 -8.06
CA ALA A 29 5.52 6.12 -8.26
C ALA A 29 4.83 7.42 -7.84
N ILE A 30 5.60 8.39 -7.34
CA ILE A 30 5.22 9.78 -7.11
C ILE A 30 6.13 10.67 -7.96
N LEU A 31 5.54 11.37 -8.92
CA LEU A 31 6.30 12.22 -9.85
C LEU A 31 6.12 13.69 -9.51
N PHE A 32 7.21 14.34 -9.13
CA PHE A 32 7.25 15.79 -8.95
C PHE A 32 7.76 16.46 -10.23
N HIS A 33 7.04 17.48 -10.68
CA HIS A 33 7.35 18.23 -11.89
C HIS A 33 7.36 19.73 -11.60
N GLY A 34 8.26 20.46 -12.26
CA GLY A 34 8.33 21.92 -12.18
C GLY A 34 9.13 22.47 -10.99
N ASN A 35 9.61 21.62 -10.08
CA ASN A 35 10.57 22.00 -9.06
C ASN A 35 11.95 22.30 -9.70
N ARG A 36 12.48 23.51 -9.44
CA ARG A 36 13.80 23.94 -9.95
C ARG A 36 14.85 24.08 -8.86
N ASN A 37 14.44 24.59 -7.71
CA ASN A 37 15.35 24.96 -6.62
C ASN A 37 15.34 23.94 -5.47
N ILE A 38 14.37 23.01 -5.47
CA ILE A 38 14.18 22.01 -4.44
C ILE A 38 14.31 20.64 -5.09
N ALA A 39 15.12 19.76 -4.51
CA ALA A 39 15.34 18.42 -5.04
C ALA A 39 14.08 17.56 -4.88
N THR A 40 13.80 16.69 -5.85
CA THR A 40 12.66 15.77 -5.80
C THR A 40 12.69 14.87 -4.57
N SER A 41 13.87 14.35 -4.20
CA SER A 41 14.07 13.56 -2.98
C SER A 41 13.73 14.32 -1.70
N GLU A 42 13.81 15.65 -1.72
CA GLU A 42 13.42 16.47 -0.58
C GLU A 42 11.90 16.58 -0.48
N LEU A 43 11.22 16.80 -1.62
CA LEU A 43 9.76 16.81 -1.70
C LEU A 43 9.14 15.46 -1.34
N GLU A 44 9.78 14.35 -1.73
CA GLU A 44 9.41 12.99 -1.32
C GLU A 44 9.40 12.81 0.20
N ASN A 45 10.26 13.54 0.93
CA ASN A 45 10.29 13.48 2.40
C ASN A 45 9.21 14.34 3.05
N VAL A 46 8.72 15.37 2.36
CA VAL A 46 7.67 16.29 2.86
C VAL A 46 6.29 15.64 2.81
N VAL A 47 5.99 14.89 1.76
CA VAL A 47 4.69 14.20 1.60
C VAL A 47 4.59 12.96 2.51
N GLN A 48 3.37 12.65 2.96
CA GLN A 48 3.07 11.43 3.73
C GLN A 48 2.99 10.20 2.82
N SER A 49 2.47 10.33 1.60
CA SER A 49 2.45 9.23 0.63
C SER A 49 3.87 8.74 0.32
N LYS A 50 4.08 7.41 0.35
CA LYS A 50 5.36 6.76 0.02
C LYS A 50 5.19 5.71 -1.06
N GLU A 51 6.15 5.64 -1.96
CA GLU A 51 6.21 4.60 -2.97
C GLU A 51 6.42 3.22 -2.33
N THR A 52 5.82 2.23 -2.96
CA THR A 52 5.99 0.84 -2.57
C THR A 52 7.44 0.42 -2.77
N PRO A 53 8.05 -0.22 -1.74
CA PRO A 53 9.39 -0.74 -1.88
C PRO A 53 9.47 -1.86 -2.93
N GLY A 54 10.65 -2.01 -3.53
CA GLY A 54 10.91 -3.06 -4.50
C GLY A 54 10.64 -4.47 -3.94
N TRP A 55 10.38 -5.42 -4.84
CA TRP A 55 9.95 -6.78 -4.51
C TRP A 55 10.84 -7.49 -3.47
N PHE A 56 12.15 -7.26 -3.48
CA PHE A 56 13.08 -7.89 -2.54
C PHE A 56 12.85 -7.42 -1.09
N LEU A 57 12.58 -6.13 -0.88
CA LEU A 57 12.29 -5.59 0.45
C LEU A 57 10.92 -6.05 0.95
N LYS A 58 9.93 -6.17 0.06
CA LYS A 58 8.63 -6.77 0.37
C LYS A 58 8.77 -8.24 0.74
N PHE A 59 9.60 -8.98 0.01
CA PHE A 59 9.90 -10.38 0.29
C PHE A 59 10.54 -10.55 1.67
N LEU A 60 11.53 -9.73 2.03
CA LEU A 60 12.13 -9.77 3.36
C LEU A 60 11.10 -9.48 4.47
N HIS A 61 10.21 -8.51 4.24
CA HIS A 61 9.12 -8.18 5.17
C HIS A 61 8.12 -9.33 5.32
N SER A 62 7.81 -10.04 4.24
CA SER A 62 6.96 -11.24 4.26
C SER A 62 7.59 -12.39 5.05
N ILE A 63 8.91 -12.47 5.15
CA ILE A 63 9.60 -13.50 5.95
C ILE A 63 9.65 -13.10 7.42
N TYR A 64 9.90 -11.82 7.72
CA TYR A 64 9.96 -11.32 9.08
C TYR A 64 9.60 -9.83 9.11
N GLU A 65 8.54 -9.48 9.85
CA GLU A 65 7.94 -8.13 9.84
C GLU A 65 8.94 -7.00 10.15
N ASN A 66 9.98 -7.26 10.96
CA ASN A 66 10.98 -6.26 11.31
C ASN A 66 12.15 -6.13 10.32
N ILE A 67 12.21 -6.93 9.25
CA ILE A 67 13.23 -6.82 8.20
C ILE A 67 12.56 -6.39 6.90
N GLY A 68 13.15 -5.45 6.17
CA GLY A 68 12.58 -4.96 4.91
C GLY A 68 11.58 -3.83 5.11
N ARG A 69 10.62 -3.69 4.18
CA ARG A 69 9.57 -2.67 4.24
C ARG A 69 8.25 -3.23 3.67
N PRO A 70 7.10 -2.92 4.28
CA PRO A 70 5.80 -3.31 3.75
C PRO A 70 5.46 -2.56 2.45
N PRO A 71 4.56 -3.11 1.60
CA PRO A 71 3.96 -2.35 0.51
C PRO A 71 3.26 -1.09 1.05
N SER A 72 3.25 -0.03 0.23
CA SER A 72 2.52 1.22 0.52
C SER A 72 1.41 1.39 -0.49
N TYR A 73 0.19 1.66 -0.01
CA TYR A 73 -1.00 1.67 -0.84
C TYR A 73 -1.45 3.10 -1.15
N PHE A 74 -2.09 3.27 -2.30
CA PHE A 74 -2.71 4.52 -2.69
C PHE A 74 -3.91 4.82 -1.77
N ASP A 75 -3.83 5.94 -1.08
CA ASP A 75 -4.89 6.46 -0.23
C ASP A 75 -5.26 7.89 -0.69
N THR A 76 -6.48 8.04 -1.20
CA THR A 76 -6.99 9.33 -1.68
C THR A 76 -7.11 10.35 -0.54
N ALA A 77 -7.26 9.89 0.72
CA ALA A 77 -7.32 10.78 1.88
C ALA A 77 -5.98 11.49 2.16
N LEU A 78 -4.86 10.94 1.70
CA LEU A 78 -3.54 11.56 1.85
C LEU A 78 -3.27 12.67 0.84
N ILE A 79 -3.91 12.65 -0.33
CA ILE A 79 -3.70 13.66 -1.38
C ILE A 79 -3.90 15.11 -0.89
N PRO A 80 -5.00 15.47 -0.21
CA PRO A 80 -5.15 16.84 0.30
C PRO A 80 -4.08 17.20 1.35
N ILE A 81 -3.68 16.23 2.19
CA ILE A 81 -2.66 16.40 3.22
C ILE A 81 -1.29 16.65 2.57
N ASP A 82 -0.94 15.88 1.55
CA ASP A 82 0.32 16.00 0.81
C ASP A 82 0.39 17.34 0.07
N VAL A 83 -0.71 17.77 -0.55
CA VAL A 83 -0.78 19.07 -1.22
C VAL A 83 -0.61 20.21 -0.21
N GLU A 84 -1.21 20.11 0.97
CA GLU A 84 -1.05 21.10 2.04
C GLU A 84 0.38 21.11 2.60
N ALA A 85 0.98 19.94 2.84
CA ALA A 85 2.36 19.81 3.29
C ALA A 85 3.34 20.46 2.31
N LEU A 86 3.16 20.22 1.01
CA LEU A 86 3.97 20.86 -0.03
C LEU A 86 3.78 22.38 -0.03
N LYS A 87 2.54 22.88 0.04
CA LYS A 87 2.26 24.33 0.11
C LYS A 87 2.92 25.01 1.31
N ASN A 88 2.96 24.34 2.46
CA ASN A 88 3.56 24.89 3.68
C ASN A 88 5.10 24.82 3.66
N TYR A 89 5.67 23.94 2.86
CA TYR A 89 7.11 23.76 2.73
C TYR A 89 7.75 24.75 1.73
N TYR A 90 7.00 25.18 0.72
CA TYR A 90 7.40 26.25 -0.22
C TYR A 90 7.36 27.64 0.41
#